data_AF-A0A2W1AQ47-F1
#
_entry.id   AF-A0A2W1AQ47-F1
#
_cell.length_a   1.000
_cell.length_b   1.000
_cell.length_c   1.000
_cell.angle_alpha   90.00
_cell.angle_beta   90.00
_cell.angle_gamma   90.00
#
_symmetry.space_group_name_H-M   'P 1'
#
loop_
_entity.id
_entity.type
_entity.pdbx_description
1 polymer ?
#
loop_
_entity_poly.entity_id
_entity_poly.type
_entity_poly.pdbx_seq_one_letter_code
_entity_poly.pdbx_strand_id
1 'polypeptide(L)'
;MSTWLPHDQFFSERRSLEQPLLVEPGESAPLEVEVTFTGEPGVAVVNAFLIMQVEYGNQSWRMFVRLLPMMQPDGTPSVTCEAITVQPIGFSAAPHPG
;
A
#
# COMPACT_ATOMS: atom_id res chain seq x y z
N MET A 1 8.92 -16.73 -23.80
CA MET A 1 8.94 -16.35 -22.38
C MET A 1 8.73 -14.85 -22.32
N SER A 2 7.65 -14.38 -21.70
CA SER A 2 7.31 -12.96 -21.60
C SER A 2 7.25 -12.54 -20.14
N THR A 3 7.77 -11.36 -19.83
CA THR A 3 7.73 -10.75 -18.51
C THR A 3 7.02 -9.40 -18.63
N TRP A 4 6.08 -9.10 -17.74
CA TRP A 4 5.33 -7.85 -17.74
C TRP A 4 5.32 -7.24 -16.33
N LEU A 5 5.44 -5.92 -16.26
CA LEU A 5 5.37 -5.13 -15.04
C LEU A 5 4.17 -4.17 -15.18
N PRO A 6 2.98 -4.55 -14.70
CA PRO A 6 1.75 -3.76 -14.84
C PRO A 6 1.74 -2.58 -13.85
N HIS A 7 2.60 -1.58 -14.06
CA HIS A 7 2.73 -0.48 -13.09
C HIS A 7 1.60 0.56 -13.13
N ASP A 8 0.63 0.45 -14.06
CA ASP A 8 -0.44 1.44 -14.24
C ASP A 8 -1.86 0.91 -13.95
N GLN A 9 -2.01 -0.36 -13.53
CA GLN A 9 -3.33 -0.97 -13.33
C GLN A 9 -3.99 -0.59 -12.00
N PHE A 10 -3.25 -0.06 -11.03
CA PHE A 10 -3.75 0.35 -9.71
C PHE A 10 -3.14 1.70 -9.35
N PHE A 11 -3.96 2.74 -9.27
CA PHE A 11 -3.47 4.11 -9.10
C PHE A 11 -4.34 4.93 -8.15
N SER A 12 -3.67 5.70 -7.30
CA SER A 12 -4.26 6.79 -6.53
C SER A 12 -3.22 7.91 -6.42
N GLU A 13 -3.68 9.16 -6.37
CA GLU A 13 -2.77 10.27 -6.08
C GLU A 13 -2.17 10.13 -4.69
N ARG A 14 -0.93 10.57 -4.51
CA ARG A 14 -0.32 10.62 -3.19
C ARG A 14 -1.10 11.61 -2.33
N ARG A 15 -1.71 11.13 -1.27
CA ARG A 15 -2.41 11.96 -0.28
C ARG A 15 -1.55 12.13 0.96
N SER A 16 -1.43 13.37 1.44
CA SER A 16 -1.05 13.64 2.83
C SER A 16 -2.33 13.72 3.64
N LEU A 17 -2.36 13.07 4.80
CA LEU A 17 -3.45 13.30 5.75
C LEU A 17 -3.24 14.70 6.34
N GLU A 18 -4.16 15.64 6.07
CA GLU A 18 -4.07 17.02 6.58
C GLU A 18 -4.03 17.06 8.11
N GLN A 19 -4.64 16.06 8.74
CA GLN A 19 -4.47 15.75 10.15
C GLN A 19 -3.99 14.29 10.27
N PRO A 20 -2.86 14.03 10.95
CA PRO A 20 -2.43 12.67 11.22
C PRO A 20 -3.51 11.88 11.95
N LEU A 21 -3.80 10.68 11.48
CA LEU A 21 -4.68 9.76 12.18
C LEU A 21 -3.97 9.26 13.44
N LEU A 22 -4.41 9.73 14.62
CA LEU A 22 -3.87 9.28 15.90
C LEU A 22 -4.57 7.98 16.33
N VAL A 23 -3.79 6.98 16.72
CA VAL A 23 -4.28 5.69 17.20
C VAL A 23 -3.55 5.36 18.49
N GLU A 24 -4.28 5.24 19.60
CA GLU A 24 -3.70 4.89 20.89
C GLU A 24 -3.34 3.39 20.98
N PRO A 25 -2.47 3.00 21.92
CA PRO A 25 -2.14 1.59 22.12
C PRO A 25 -3.38 0.71 22.34
N GLY A 26 -3.56 -0.29 21.48
CA GLY A 26 -4.69 -1.22 21.52
C GLY A 26 -5.95 -0.73 20.78
N GLU A 27 -5.93 0.50 20.26
CA GLU A 27 -7.03 1.03 19.45
C GLU A 27 -6.84 0.70 17.96
N SER A 28 -7.87 1.00 17.19
CA SER A 28 -7.86 0.93 15.73
C SER A 28 -8.68 2.08 15.19
N ALA A 29 -8.24 2.70 14.11
CA ALA A 29 -8.96 3.77 13.44
C ALA A 29 -9.16 3.43 11.96
N PRO A 30 -10.34 3.74 11.39
CA PRO A 30 -10.57 3.55 9.97
C PRO A 30 -9.75 4.55 9.15
N LEU A 31 -9.14 4.07 8.08
CA LEU A 31 -8.51 4.88 7.05
C LEU A 31 -9.18 4.54 5.71
N GLU A 32 -9.85 5.53 5.12
CA GLU A 32 -10.47 5.38 3.81
C GLU A 32 -9.56 5.95 2.73
N VAL A 33 -9.27 5.15 1.71
CA VAL A 33 -8.47 5.54 0.55
C VAL A 33 -9.24 5.17 -0.70
N GLU A 34 -9.53 6.18 -1.52
CA GLU A 34 -10.12 5.98 -2.83
C GLU A 34 -9.03 5.58 -3.82
N VAL A 35 -9.29 4.50 -4.55
CA VAL A 35 -8.38 3.98 -5.58
C VAL A 35 -9.18 3.65 -6.83
N THR A 36 -8.60 3.95 -7.98
CA THR A 36 -9.10 3.44 -9.26
C THR A 36 -8.16 2.36 -9.76
N PHE A 37 -8.71 1.24 -10.21
CA PHE A 37 -7.92 0.19 -10.85
C PHE A 37 -8.63 -0.35 -12.08
N THR A 38 -7.85 -0.79 -13.06
CA THR A 38 -8.34 -1.40 -14.29
C THR A 38 -7.85 -2.83 -14.35
N GLY A 39 -8.77 -3.78 -14.51
CA GLY A 39 -8.45 -5.20 -14.61
C GLY A 39 -9.50 -5.93 -15.43
N GLU A 40 -9.09 -7.04 -16.04
CA GLU A 40 -10.03 -7.96 -16.68
C GLU A 40 -10.81 -8.74 -15.60
N PRO A 41 -12.11 -9.04 -15.82
CA PRO A 41 -12.87 -9.86 -14.89
C PRO A 41 -12.18 -11.20 -14.63
N GLY A 42 -12.02 -11.55 -13.34
CA GLY A 42 -11.32 -12.77 -12.91
C GLY A 42 -9.80 -12.69 -12.90
N VAL A 43 -9.20 -11.57 -13.33
CA VAL A 43 -7.75 -11.35 -13.31
C VAL A 43 -7.41 -10.39 -12.17
N ALA A 44 -6.52 -10.84 -11.29
CA ALA A 44 -6.02 -10.00 -10.22
C ALA A 44 -4.98 -8.99 -10.74
N VAL A 45 -5.04 -7.76 -10.23
CA VAL A 45 -3.98 -6.77 -10.43
C VAL A 45 -2.83 -7.10 -9.50
N VAL A 46 -1.70 -7.46 -10.09
CA VAL A 46 -0.49 -7.83 -9.34
C VAL A 46 0.31 -6.57 -9.00
N ASN A 47 0.98 -6.55 -7.85
CA ASN A 47 1.80 -5.44 -7.36
C ASN A 47 1.01 -4.17 -7.00
N ALA A 48 -0.24 -4.31 -6.53
CA ALA A 48 -0.95 -3.23 -5.88
C ALA A 48 -0.43 -3.03 -4.45
N PHE A 49 -0.04 -1.81 -4.11
CA PHE A 49 0.46 -1.49 -2.77
C PHE A 49 -0.22 -0.24 -2.22
N LEU A 50 -0.59 -0.30 -0.95
CA LEU A 50 -0.78 0.89 -0.12
C LEU A 50 0.51 1.11 0.68
N ILE A 51 1.14 2.26 0.49
CA ILE A 51 2.35 2.65 1.21
C ILE A 51 1.99 3.74 2.20
N MET A 52 2.23 3.47 3.48
CA MET A 52 1.98 4.43 4.55
C MET A 52 3.28 4.81 5.23
N GLN A 53 3.37 6.07 5.64
CA GLN A 53 4.37 6.52 6.59
C GLN A 53 3.68 6.71 7.93
N VAL A 54 4.25 6.11 8.98
CA VAL A 54 3.69 6.12 10.32
C VAL A 54 4.75 6.64 11.27
N GLU A 55 4.35 7.43 12.25
CA GLU A 55 5.21 7.90 13.32
C GLU A 55 4.84 7.16 14.60
N TYR A 56 5.85 6.62 15.29
CA TYR A 56 5.68 6.00 16.59
C TYR A 56 6.83 6.42 17.51
N GLY A 57 6.48 7.14 18.58
CA GLY A 57 7.48 7.89 19.37
C GLY A 57 8.22 8.90 18.49
N ASN A 58 9.56 8.93 18.59
CA ASN A 58 10.40 9.82 17.79
C ASN A 58 10.97 9.15 16.52
N GLN A 59 10.32 8.09 16.04
CA GLN A 59 10.81 7.31 14.90
C GLN A 59 9.74 7.19 13.81
N SER A 60 10.15 7.43 12.57
CA SER A 60 9.31 7.21 11.39
C SER A 60 9.51 5.81 10.82
N TRP A 61 8.39 5.21 10.42
CA TRP A 61 8.29 3.88 9.86
C TRP A 61 7.59 3.94 8.51
N ARG A 62 7.93 3.00 7.63
CA ARG A 62 7.23 2.78 6.37
C ARG A 62 6.54 1.43 6.41
N MET A 63 5.25 1.44 6.13
CA MET A 63 4.43 0.24 5.99
C MET A 63 4.11 0.04 4.51
N PHE A 64 4.29 -1.19 4.03
CA PHE A 64 3.89 -1.64 2.71
C PHE A 64 2.80 -2.68 2.88
N VAL A 65 1.59 -2.34 2.47
CA VAL A 65 0.46 -3.26 2.45
C VAL A 65 0.31 -3.75 1.02
N ARG A 66 0.60 -5.03 0.80
CA ARG A 66 0.41 -5.68 -0.50
C ARG A 66 -1.03 -6.11 -0.63
N LEU A 67 -1.69 -5.59 -1.65
CA LEU A 67 -3.07 -5.87 -1.97
C LEU A 67 -3.13 -6.71 -3.25
N LEU A 68 -4.18 -7.53 -3.34
CA LEU A 68 -4.56 -8.25 -4.55
C LEU A 68 -5.98 -7.83 -4.95
N PRO A 69 -6.15 -6.67 -5.59
CA PRO A 69 -7.44 -6.27 -6.13
C PRO A 69 -7.80 -7.12 -7.34
N MET A 70 -9.07 -7.50 -7.44
CA MET A 70 -9.60 -8.27 -8.55
C MET A 70 -10.99 -7.76 -8.90
N MET A 71 -11.23 -7.58 -10.20
CA MET A 71 -12.57 -7.35 -10.73
C MET A 71 -13.29 -8.70 -10.77
N GLN A 72 -14.39 -8.84 -10.03
CA GLN A 72 -15.21 -10.04 -10.03
C GLN A 72 -15.99 -10.16 -11.36
N PRO A 73 -16.47 -11.36 -11.72
CA PRO A 73 -17.24 -11.57 -12.96
C PRO A 73 -18.50 -10.70 -13.09
N ASP A 74 -19.08 -10.26 -11.96
CA ASP A 74 -20.23 -9.37 -11.91
C ASP A 74 -19.86 -7.88 -12.04
N GLY A 75 -18.58 -7.56 -12.22
CA GLY A 75 -18.06 -6.20 -12.31
C GLY A 75 -17.86 -5.51 -10.96
N THR A 76 -18.00 -6.21 -9.84
CA THR A 76 -17.69 -5.65 -8.51
C THR A 76 -16.20 -5.80 -8.17
N PRO A 77 -15.58 -4.83 -7.47
CA PRO A 77 -14.23 -4.98 -6.99
C PRO A 77 -14.18 -5.87 -5.75
N SER A 78 -13.12 -6.67 -5.66
CA SER A 78 -12.75 -7.42 -4.46
C SER A 78 -11.29 -7.14 -4.13
N VAL A 79 -10.92 -7.23 -2.87
CA VAL A 79 -9.53 -7.02 -2.43
C VAL A 79 -9.16 -8.00 -1.33
N THR A 80 -7.95 -8.55 -1.44
CA THR A 80 -7.32 -9.33 -0.38
C THR A 80 -6.04 -8.64 0.05
N CYS A 81 -5.80 -8.55 1.36
CA CYS A 81 -4.51 -8.15 1.90
C CYS A 81 -3.61 -9.39 1.96
N GLU A 82 -2.58 -9.43 1.12
CA GLU A 82 -1.67 -10.59 1.06
C GLU A 82 -0.59 -10.52 2.14
N ALA A 83 -0.03 -9.33 2.35
CA ALA A 83 1.08 -9.13 3.26
C ALA A 83 1.15 -7.69 3.75
N ILE A 84 1.68 -7.52 4.96
CA ILE A 84 2.04 -6.22 5.51
C ILE A 84 3.51 -6.30 5.92
N THR A 85 4.33 -5.40 5.40
CA THR A 85 5.74 -5.29 5.77
C THR A 85 5.98 -3.92 6.39
N VAL A 86 6.65 -3.89 7.54
CA VAL A 86 6.93 -2.66 8.28
C VAL A 86 8.44 -2.52 8.46
N GLN A 87 9.00 -1.37 8.10
CA GLN A 87 10.42 -1.11 8.25
C GLN A 87 10.69 0.32 8.74
N PRO A 88 11.72 0.53 9.58
CA PRO A 88 12.07 1.87 10.02
C PRO A 88 12.69 2.67 8.86
N ILE A 89 12.34 3.95 8.76
CA ILE A 89 12.94 4.84 7.78
C ILE A 89 14.39 5.13 8.19
N GLY A 90 15.32 5.07 7.23
CA GLY A 90 16.76 5.28 7.47
C GLY A 90 17.57 4.01 7.74
N PHE A 91 16.92 2.84 7.86
CA PHE A 91 17.60 1.55 8.12
C PHE A 91 18.64 1.15 7.06
N SER A 92 18.49 1.60 5.81
CA SER A 92 19.40 1.25 4.70
C SER A 92 20.40 2.37 4.35
N ALA A 93 20.55 3.41 5.17
CA ALA A 93 21.62 4.39 5.01
C ALA A 93 22.96 3.79 5.47
N ALA A 94 23.48 2.81 4.75
CA ALA A 94 24.88 2.45 4.89
C ALA A 94 25.72 3.63 4.36
N PRO A 95 26.73 4.12 5.10
CA PRO A 95 27.66 5.09 4.55
C PRO A 95 28.39 4.42 3.38
N HIS A 96 28.35 5.04 2.20
CA HIS A 96 29.33 4.74 1.16
C HIS A 96 30.72 4.96 1.76
N PRO A 97 31.61 3.95 1.82
CA PRO A 97 33.02 4.24 2.02
C PRO A 97 33.50 4.97 0.77
N GLY A 98 34.13 6.14 0.98
CA GLY A 98 34.70 6.96 -0.08
C GLY A 98 35.93 6.35 -0.73
#